data_AF-A0A2W5ZZZ7-F1
#
_entry.id   AF-A0A2W5ZZZ7-F1
#
_cell.length_a   1.000
_cell.length_b   1.000
_cell.length_c   1.000
_cell.angle_alpha   90.00
_cell.angle_beta   90.00
_cell.angle_gamma   90.00
#
_symmetry.space_group_name_H-M   'P 1'
#
loop_
_entity.id
_entity.type
_entity.pdbx_description
1 polymer ?
#
loop_
_entity_poly.entity_id
_entity_poly.type
_entity_poly.pdbx_seq_one_letter_code
_entity_poly.pdbx_strand_id
1 'polypeptide(L)'
;MSFAGILDNLPLTKSATVRSFEALLAPKNARELDAMATRARSLTLQHFGRTMRLFAPLYLSNECINSCRYCGFSRENPILRLTLSIEE
;
A
#
# COMPACT_ATOMS: atom_id res chain seq x y z
N MET A 1 -9.86 31.65 -1.31
CA MET A 1 -9.13 31.29 -2.54
C MET A 1 -9.50 29.87 -2.90
N SER A 2 -10.10 29.65 -4.07
CA SER A 2 -10.60 28.34 -4.48
C SER A 2 -9.43 27.45 -4.90
N PHE A 3 -9.29 26.30 -4.25
CA PHE A 3 -8.31 25.27 -4.62
C PHE A 3 -8.53 24.72 -6.04
N ALA A 4 -9.70 24.99 -6.64
CA ALA A 4 -10.05 24.56 -7.99
C ALA A 4 -9.14 25.15 -9.07
N GLY A 5 -8.74 26.43 -8.96
CA GLY A 5 -7.92 27.09 -9.99
C GLY A 5 -6.52 26.49 -10.18
N ILE A 6 -6.02 25.75 -9.19
CA ILE A 6 -4.74 25.02 -9.28
C ILE A 6 -4.94 23.70 -10.05
N LEU A 7 -6.11 23.06 -9.92
CA LEU A 7 -6.44 21.82 -10.63
C LEU A 7 -6.73 22.06 -12.12
N ASP A 8 -7.14 23.27 -12.49
CA ASP A 8 -7.41 23.67 -13.88
C ASP A 8 -6.16 23.64 -14.78
N ASN A 9 -4.96 23.64 -14.19
CA ASN A 9 -3.68 23.54 -14.91
C ASN A 9 -3.08 22.12 -14.92
N LEU A 10 -3.83 21.11 -14.45
CA LEU A 10 -3.35 19.73 -14.52
C LEU A 10 -3.28 19.26 -15.98
N PRO A 11 -2.20 18.57 -16.39
CA PRO A 11 -2.12 18.01 -17.73
C PRO A 11 -3.29 17.04 -17.96
N LEU A 12 -4.14 17.35 -18.95
CA LEU A 12 -5.28 16.54 -19.38
C LEU A 12 -4.86 15.15 -19.91
N THR A 13 -3.56 14.93 -20.10
CA THR A 13 -3.01 13.66 -20.54
C THR A 13 -2.19 13.03 -19.41
N LYS A 14 -2.45 11.75 -19.13
CA LYS A 14 -1.66 10.96 -18.18
C LYS A 14 -0.20 10.94 -18.63
N SER A 15 0.74 11.13 -17.72
CA SER A 15 2.17 11.01 -18.05
C SER A 15 2.52 9.60 -18.56
N ALA A 16 3.67 9.44 -19.23
CA ALA A 16 4.11 8.12 -19.69
C ALA A 16 4.20 7.10 -18.53
N THR A 17 4.66 7.54 -17.36
CA THR A 17 4.72 6.72 -16.14
C THR A 17 3.33 6.27 -15.70
N VAL A 18 2.36 7.19 -15.63
CA VAL A 18 0.99 6.86 -15.22
C VAL A 18 0.33 5.90 -16.21
N ARG A 19 0.50 6.13 -17.53
CA ARG A 19 -0.02 5.21 -18.56
C ARG A 19 0.60 3.82 -18.46
N SER A 20 1.90 3.76 -18.21
CA SER A 20 2.62 2.48 -18.06
C SER A 20 2.17 1.74 -16.81
N PHE A 21 1.94 2.45 -15.70
CA PHE A 21 1.42 1.88 -14.47
C PHE A 21 -0.03 1.39 -14.62
N GLU A 22 -0.89 2.17 -15.27
CA GLU A 22 -2.26 1.77 -15.60
C GLU A 22 -2.29 0.45 -16.41
N ALA A 23 -1.39 0.29 -17.38
CA ALA A 23 -1.29 -0.94 -18.15
C ALA A 23 -0.91 -2.18 -17.31
N LEU A 24 -0.21 -1.99 -16.18
CA LEU A 24 0.11 -3.07 -15.23
C LEU A 24 -1.10 -3.44 -14.36
N LEU A 25 -1.99 -2.49 -14.06
CA LEU A 25 -3.19 -2.70 -13.24
C LEU A 25 -4.42 -3.15 -14.03
N ALA A 26 -4.42 -2.95 -15.35
CA ALA A 26 -5.51 -3.38 -16.23
C ALA A 26 -5.76 -4.90 -16.09
N PRO A 27 -6.99 -5.39 -16.28
CA PRO A 27 -7.33 -6.81 -16.16
C PRO A 27 -6.37 -7.72 -16.94
N LYS A 28 -5.91 -8.79 -16.29
CA LYS A 28 -4.94 -9.75 -16.84
C LYS A 28 -5.51 -11.16 -16.82
N ASN A 29 -5.19 -11.93 -17.85
CA ASN A 29 -5.36 -13.38 -17.80
C ASN A 29 -4.19 -14.05 -17.06
N ALA A 30 -4.33 -15.35 -16.77
CA ALA A 30 -3.33 -16.10 -16.01
C ALA A 30 -1.92 -16.05 -16.64
N ARG A 31 -1.80 -16.17 -17.97
CA ARG A 31 -0.49 -16.14 -18.65
C ARG A 31 0.19 -14.78 -18.52
N GLU A 32 -0.58 -13.70 -18.59
CA GLU A 32 -0.05 -12.36 -18.39
C GLU A 32 0.44 -12.15 -16.95
N LEU A 33 -0.30 -12.65 -15.96
CA LEU A 33 0.11 -12.61 -14.56
C LEU A 33 1.39 -13.41 -14.31
N ASP A 34 1.52 -14.60 -14.90
CA ASP A 34 2.74 -15.42 -14.78
C ASP A 34 3.97 -14.75 -15.40
N ALA A 35 3.79 -14.10 -16.55
CA ALA A 35 4.84 -13.31 -17.19
C ALA A 35 5.26 -12.12 -16.31
N MET A 36 4.29 -11.43 -15.69
CA MET A 36 4.55 -10.35 -14.74
C MET A 36 5.28 -10.84 -13.49
N ALA A 37 4.87 -11.97 -12.91
CA ALA A 37 5.52 -12.58 -11.75
C ALA A 37 6.97 -12.98 -12.06
N THR A 38 7.22 -13.57 -13.24
CA THR A 38 8.56 -13.94 -13.70
C THR A 38 9.45 -12.71 -13.84
N ARG A 39 8.93 -11.64 -14.46
CA ARG A 39 9.66 -10.37 -14.60
C ARG A 39 9.96 -9.75 -13.23
N ALA A 40 8.98 -9.70 -12.33
CA ALA A 40 9.15 -9.17 -10.98
C ALA A 40 10.25 -9.94 -10.23
N ARG A 41 10.21 -11.28 -10.28
CA ARG A 41 11.25 -12.14 -9.68
C ARG A 41 12.64 -11.85 -10.24
N SER A 42 12.77 -11.71 -11.56
CA SER A 42 14.07 -11.40 -12.19
C SER A 42 14.63 -10.06 -11.71
N LEU A 43 13.78 -9.03 -11.64
CA LEU A 43 14.18 -7.70 -11.15
C LEU A 43 14.55 -7.74 -9.66
N THR A 44 13.77 -8.44 -8.84
CA THR A 44 14.07 -8.63 -7.41
C THR A 44 15.42 -9.31 -7.23
N LEU A 45 15.71 -10.38 -7.96
CA LEU A 45 17.00 -11.08 -7.90
C LEU A 45 18.16 -10.20 -8.36
N GLN A 46 17.96 -9.39 -9.42
CA GLN A 46 18.97 -8.48 -9.92
C GLN A 46 19.35 -7.40 -8.89
N HIS A 47 18.37 -6.86 -8.17
CA HIS A 47 18.60 -5.74 -7.24
C HIS A 47 18.89 -6.18 -5.81
N PHE A 48 18.30 -7.28 -5.34
CA PHE A 48 18.33 -7.70 -3.93
C PHE A 48 18.93 -9.09 -3.71
N GLY A 49 19.28 -9.80 -4.79
CA GLY A 49 19.72 -11.19 -4.70
C GLY A 49 18.65 -12.08 -4.09
N ARG A 50 19.08 -13.05 -3.28
CA ARG A 50 18.20 -14.03 -2.62
C ARG A 50 17.98 -13.73 -1.13
N THR A 51 18.28 -12.50 -0.70
CA THR A 51 18.25 -12.11 0.71
C THR A 51 16.81 -11.83 1.16
N MET A 52 16.40 -12.43 2.28
CA MET A 52 15.11 -12.17 2.93
C MET A 52 15.34 -11.40 4.23
N ARG A 53 14.82 -10.17 4.31
CA ARG A 53 14.90 -9.36 5.53
C ARG A 53 13.80 -9.79 6.51
N LEU A 54 14.19 -10.13 7.73
CA LEU A 54 13.28 -10.47 8.82
C LEU A 54 13.00 -9.23 9.68
N PHE A 55 11.76 -9.09 10.12
CA PHE A 55 11.35 -8.10 11.12
C PHE A 55 10.17 -8.65 11.93
N ALA A 56 10.04 -8.20 13.18
CA ALA A 56 8.91 -8.50 14.04
C ALA A 56 8.18 -7.19 14.37
N PRO A 57 6.93 -6.99 13.91
CA PRO A 57 6.15 -5.82 14.30
C PRO A 57 5.73 -5.94 15.78
N LEU A 58 5.85 -4.83 16.52
CA LEU A 58 5.38 -4.72 17.89
C LEU A 58 4.28 -3.66 17.97
N TYR A 59 3.05 -4.08 18.27
CA TYR A 59 1.94 -3.17 18.53
C TYR A 59 1.87 -2.88 20.03
N LEU A 60 2.22 -1.65 20.41
CA LEU A 60 2.23 -1.23 21.81
C LEU A 60 0.86 -0.80 22.32
N SER A 61 -0.06 -0.47 21.41
CA SER A 61 -1.42 -0.04 21.74
C SER A 61 -2.37 -0.35 20.59
N ASN A 62 -3.62 -0.69 20.92
CA ASN A 62 -4.71 -0.77 19.96
C ASN A 62 -5.77 0.33 20.15
N GLU A 63 -5.47 1.35 20.96
CA GLU A 63 -6.29 2.55 21.11
C GLU A 63 -6.24 3.37 19.81
N CYS A 64 -7.40 3.80 19.32
CA CYS A 64 -7.49 4.60 18.11
C CYS A 64 -8.73 5.49 18.14
N ILE A 65 -8.57 6.75 17.74
CA ILE A 65 -9.67 7.72 17.67
C ILE A 65 -10.39 7.73 16.32
N ASN A 66 -9.81 7.07 15.31
CA ASN A 66 -10.28 7.10 13.93
C ASN A 66 -11.33 6.03 13.64
N SER A 67 -12.10 6.28 12.59
CA SER A 67 -13.27 5.52 12.15
C SER A 67 -13.03 4.78 10.83
N CYS A 68 -11.84 4.18 10.68
CA CYS A 68 -11.43 3.55 9.43
C CYS A 68 -12.23 2.26 9.18
N ARG A 69 -13.08 2.27 8.14
CA ARG A 69 -13.95 1.14 7.77
C ARG A 69 -13.22 -0.19 7.54
N TYR A 70 -11.94 -0.15 7.19
CA TYR A 70 -11.11 -1.32 6.90
C TYR A 70 -10.26 -1.79 8.11
N CYS A 71 -10.27 -1.06 9.23
CA CYS A 71 -9.35 -1.29 10.33
C CYS A 71 -10.02 -1.99 11.52
N GLY A 72 -9.40 -3.07 12.01
CA GLY A 72 -9.86 -3.76 13.22
C GLY A 72 -9.80 -2.90 14.48
N PHE A 73 -8.90 -1.90 14.52
CA PHE A 73 -8.80 -0.96 15.65
C PHE A 73 -9.69 0.28 15.49
N SER A 74 -10.58 0.34 14.49
CA SER A 74 -11.54 1.44 14.35
C SER A 74 -12.23 1.73 15.67
N ARG A 75 -12.42 3.00 16.02
CA ARG A 75 -12.99 3.43 17.30
C ARG A 75 -14.38 2.84 17.54
N GLU A 76 -15.17 2.61 16.50
CA GLU A 76 -16.50 2.01 16.63
C GLU A 76 -16.49 0.53 16.98
N ASN A 77 -15.36 -0.17 16.79
CA ASN A 77 -15.32 -1.60 17.06
C ASN A 77 -15.30 -1.84 18.59
N PRO A 78 -16.23 -2.67 19.11
CA PRO A 78 -16.34 -2.98 20.54
C PRO A 78 -15.32 -4.04 20.94
N ILE A 79 -14.04 -3.67 20.92
CA ILE A 79 -12.91 -4.53 21.34
C ILE A 79 -12.30 -4.01 22.64
N LEU A 80 -11.66 -4.91 23.41
CA LEU A 80 -10.86 -4.49 24.56
C LEU A 80 -9.71 -3.60 24.07
N ARG A 81 -9.59 -2.44 24.69
CA ARG A 81 -8.49 -1.52 24.41
C ARG A 81 -7.40 -1.64 25.46
N LEU A 82 -6.16 -1.69 25.00
CA LEU A 82 -4.99 -1.87 25.83
C LEU A 82 -3.83 -1.07 25.23
N THR A 83 -3.09 -0.42 26.12
CA THR A 83 -1.75 0.09 25.86
C THR A 83 -0.83 -0.61 26.85
N LEU A 84 0.23 -1.22 26.35
CA LEU A 84 1.21 -1.91 27.18
C LEU A 84 1.86 -0.93 28.17
N SER A 85 2.16 -1.41 29.37
CA SER A 85 3.04 -0.70 30.30
C SER A 85 4.49 -0.71 29.79
N ILE A 86 5.40 -0.06 30.51
CA ILE A 86 6.83 -0.07 30.14
C ILE A 86 7.47 -1.43 30.43
N GLU A 87 6.91 -2.17 31.38
CA GLU A 87 7.37 -3.48 31.83
C GLU A 87 6.83 -4.64 30.98
N GLU A 88 5.76 -4.41 30.22
CA GLU A 88 5.14 -5.34 29.26
C GLU A 88 5.78 -5.23 27.86
#